data_AF-A0A2T7SQ00-F1
#
_entry.id   AF-A0A2T7SQ00-F1
#
_cell.length_a   1.000
_cell.length_b   1.000
_cell.length_c   1.000
_cell.angle_alpha   90.00
_cell.angle_beta   90.00
_cell.angle_gamma   90.00
#
_symmetry.space_group_name_H-M   'P 1'
#
loop_
_entity.id
_entity.type
_entity.pdbx_description
1 polymer ?
#
loop_
_entity_poly.entity_id
_entity_poly.type
_entity_poly.pdbx_seq_one_letter_code
_entity_poly.pdbx_strand_id
1 'polypeptide(L)'
;MLQKVRIRLPVGRPRTRPDAVAADKAYSSRANRSYLRKRNIKAVIPEKKDQSANRKKKGSRGGRPTRHNADLYKERNTVERLINKLKAWRGIATRYDKTPESYLAGLHLRASMIWINDLLKATD
;
A
#
# COMPACT_ATOMS: atom_id res chain seq x y z
N MET A 1 8.42 -9.42 -3.67
CA MET A 1 7.89 -8.37 -2.77
C MET A 1 6.66 -8.83 -1.98
N LEU A 2 5.54 -9.20 -2.61
CA LEU A 2 4.31 -9.56 -1.87
C LEU A 2 4.32 -10.94 -1.17
N GLN A 3 5.31 -11.80 -1.42
CA GLN A 3 5.41 -13.13 -0.80
C GLN A 3 5.65 -13.08 0.71
N LYS A 4 6.17 -11.95 1.23
CA LYS A 4 6.38 -11.75 2.67
C LYS A 4 5.13 -11.27 3.40
N VAL A 5 4.10 -10.83 2.66
CA VAL A 5 2.83 -10.42 3.26
C VAL A 5 2.13 -11.64 3.87
N ARG A 6 1.59 -11.46 5.07
CA ARG A 6 0.80 -12.45 5.78
C ARG A 6 -0.52 -11.79 6.17
N ILE A 7 -1.62 -12.36 5.68
CA ILE A 7 -2.97 -11.92 5.98
C ILE A 7 -3.53 -12.93 6.97
N ARG A 8 -3.79 -12.47 8.20
CA ARG A 8 -4.36 -13.30 9.24
C ARG A 8 -5.78 -13.71 8.83
N LEU A 9 -6.07 -14.99 8.97
CA LEU A 9 -7.41 -15.55 8.79
C LEU A 9 -7.96 -15.91 10.18
N PRO A 10 -9.30 -16.01 10.34
CA PRO A 10 -9.91 -16.45 11.59
C PRO A 10 -9.36 -17.82 12.06
N VAL A 11 -9.12 -18.74 11.13
CA VAL A 11 -8.58 -20.08 11.40
C VAL A 11 -7.54 -20.46 10.33
N GLY A 12 -6.51 -21.21 10.73
CA GLY A 12 -5.53 -21.83 9.83
C GLY A 12 -4.35 -20.94 9.44
N ARG A 13 -3.58 -21.39 8.42
CA ARG A 13 -2.33 -20.74 7.99
C ARG A 13 -2.62 -19.37 7.35
N PRO A 14 -1.89 -18.31 7.71
CA PRO A 14 -2.04 -17.01 7.07
C PRO A 14 -1.85 -17.06 5.57
N ARG A 15 -2.70 -16.34 4.84
CA ARG A 15 -2.64 -16.26 3.39
C ARG A 15 -1.55 -15.28 2.95
N THR A 16 -0.89 -15.59 1.82
CA THR A 16 0.21 -14.78 1.25
C THR A 16 -0.19 -14.06 -0.05
N ARG A 17 -1.43 -14.27 -0.49
CA ARG A 17 -2.05 -13.63 -1.66
C ARG A 17 -3.24 -12.79 -1.21
N PRO A 18 -3.16 -11.45 -1.25
CA PRO A 18 -4.33 -10.60 -1.04
C PRO A 18 -5.31 -10.69 -2.22
N ASP A 19 -6.59 -10.40 -1.98
CA ASP A 19 -7.60 -10.29 -3.05
C ASP A 19 -7.37 -9.04 -3.90
N ALA A 20 -6.96 -7.95 -3.26
CA ALA A 20 -6.70 -6.67 -3.91
C ALA A 20 -5.47 -5.98 -3.32
N VAL A 21 -4.80 -5.17 -4.14
CA VAL A 21 -3.69 -4.29 -3.72
C VAL A 21 -4.01 -2.88 -4.18
N ALA A 22 -4.22 -1.99 -3.21
CA ALA A 22 -4.25 -0.55 -3.43
C ALA A 22 -2.83 0.00 -3.36
N ALA A 23 -2.46 0.82 -4.33
CA ALA A 23 -1.15 1.48 -4.34
C ALA A 23 -1.23 2.83 -5.02
N ASP A 24 -0.22 3.67 -4.77
CA ASP A 24 -0.14 4.96 -5.40
C ASP A 24 0.01 4.88 -6.93
N LYS A 25 -0.44 5.95 -7.59
CA LYS A 25 -0.35 6.17 -9.02
C LYS A 25 1.07 6.01 -9.56
N ALA A 26 2.10 6.30 -8.77
CA ALA A 26 3.49 6.03 -9.12
C ALA A 26 3.75 4.54 -9.47
N TYR A 27 3.00 3.61 -8.86
CA TYR A 27 3.10 2.17 -9.07
C TYR A 27 2.26 1.64 -10.23
N SER A 28 1.69 2.51 -11.07
CA SER A 28 0.81 2.15 -12.20
C SER A 28 1.50 1.43 -13.37
N SER A 29 2.79 1.12 -13.27
CA SER A 29 3.59 0.52 -14.34
C SER A 29 2.99 -0.79 -14.87
N ARG A 30 3.22 -1.08 -16.16
CA ARG A 30 2.76 -2.33 -16.79
C ARG A 30 3.36 -3.56 -16.09
N ALA A 31 4.61 -3.48 -15.66
CA ALA A 31 5.29 -4.55 -14.93
C ALA A 31 4.55 -4.89 -13.62
N ASN A 32 4.20 -3.88 -12.82
CA ASN A 32 3.47 -4.08 -11.57
C ASN A 32 2.09 -4.67 -11.81
N ARG A 33 1.33 -4.14 -12.79
CA ARG A 33 0.01 -4.68 -13.14
C ARG A 33 0.08 -6.11 -13.68
N SER A 34 1.09 -6.43 -14.48
CA SER A 34 1.33 -7.78 -15.01
C SER A 34 1.65 -8.76 -13.88
N TYR A 35 2.52 -8.37 -12.93
CA TYR A 35 2.84 -9.16 -11.75
C TYR A 35 1.59 -9.48 -10.90
N LEU A 36 0.76 -8.47 -10.62
CA LEU A 36 -0.49 -8.66 -9.88
C LEU A 36 -1.47 -9.57 -10.63
N ARG A 37 -1.61 -9.39 -11.96
CA ARG A 37 -2.46 -10.24 -12.80
C ARG A 37 -2.00 -11.69 -12.82
N LYS A 38 -0.70 -11.96 -12.99
CA LYS A 38 -0.12 -13.32 -12.95
C LYS A 38 -0.41 -14.04 -11.63
N ARG A 39 -0.57 -13.28 -10.53
CA ARG A 39 -0.89 -13.83 -9.21
C ARG A 39 -2.39 -13.88 -8.92
N ASN A 40 -3.27 -13.47 -9.84
CA ASN A 40 -4.71 -13.29 -9.61
C ASN A 40 -5.02 -12.35 -8.44
N ILE A 41 -4.35 -11.19 -8.41
CA ILE A 41 -4.57 -10.12 -7.43
C ILE A 41 -5.17 -8.91 -8.14
N LYS A 42 -6.28 -8.37 -7.62
CA LYS A 42 -6.92 -7.18 -8.17
C LYS A 42 -6.05 -5.94 -7.94
N ALA A 43 -5.63 -5.29 -9.03
CA ALA A 43 -4.87 -4.05 -8.96
C ALA A 43 -5.79 -2.84 -8.77
N VAL A 44 -5.78 -2.23 -7.58
CA VAL A 44 -6.52 -1.01 -7.24
C VAL A 44 -5.56 0.18 -7.31
N ILE A 45 -4.99 0.40 -8.50
CA ILE A 45 -3.97 1.43 -8.74
C ILE A 45 -4.54 2.40 -9.79
N PRO A 46 -4.65 3.70 -9.50
CA PRO A 46 -5.06 4.70 -10.48
C PRO A 46 -4.09 4.77 -11.67
N GLU A 47 -4.60 5.09 -12.85
CA GLU A 47 -3.77 5.29 -14.06
C GLU A 47 -3.22 6.72 -14.10
N LYS A 48 -1.93 6.88 -14.44
CA LYS A 48 -1.34 8.21 -14.75
C LYS A 48 -2.13 8.88 -15.88
N LYS A 49 -2.38 10.20 -15.75
CA LYS A 49 -3.15 10.96 -16.76
C LYS A 49 -2.47 10.83 -18.12
N ASP A 50 -1.14 10.95 -18.16
CA ASP A 50 -0.34 10.82 -19.39
C ASP A 50 -0.37 9.41 -19.97
N GLN A 51 -0.40 8.37 -19.13
CA GLN A 51 -0.56 6.99 -19.60
C GLN A 51 -1.91 6.81 -20.30
N SER A 52 -2.98 7.35 -19.70
CA SER A 52 -4.31 7.30 -20.30
C SER A 52 -4.40 8.09 -21.61
N ALA A 53 -3.74 9.25 -21.69
CA ALA A 53 -3.68 10.08 -22.87
C ALA A 53 -2.87 9.42 -23.99
N ASN A 54 -1.68 8.89 -23.68
CA ASN A 54 -0.83 8.17 -24.63
C ASN A 54 -1.50 6.89 -25.13
N ARG A 55 -2.26 6.20 -24.28
CA ARG A 55 -3.08 5.05 -24.68
C ARG A 55 -4.13 5.47 -25.71
N LYS A 56 -4.87 6.56 -25.46
CA LYS A 56 -5.87 7.11 -26.38
C LYS A 56 -5.24 7.55 -27.72
N LYS A 57 -4.09 8.24 -27.67
CA LYS A 57 -3.33 8.66 -28.86
C LYS A 57 -2.92 7.48 -29.76
N LYS A 58 -2.71 6.30 -29.18
CA LYS A 58 -2.38 5.07 -29.94
C LYS A 58 -3.60 4.36 -30.56
N GLY A 59 -4.81 4.88 -30.39
CA GLY A 59 -6.04 4.29 -30.95
C GLY A 59 -6.21 2.81 -30.56
N SER A 60 -6.53 1.97 -31.54
CA SER A 60 -6.69 0.52 -31.37
C SER A 60 -5.43 -0.17 -30.82
N ARG A 61 -4.23 0.33 -31.14
CA ARG A 61 -2.94 -0.19 -30.66
C ARG A 61 -2.66 0.18 -29.19
N GLY A 62 -3.46 1.07 -28.59
CA GLY A 62 -3.32 1.49 -27.20
C GLY A 62 -3.79 0.43 -26.20
N GLY A 63 -4.66 -0.48 -26.60
CA GLY A 63 -5.23 -1.49 -25.71
C GLY A 63 -6.27 -0.97 -24.73
N ARG A 64 -6.75 -1.87 -23.87
CA ARG A 64 -7.92 -1.65 -23.00
C ARG A 64 -7.63 -0.63 -21.87
N PRO A 65 -8.57 0.29 -21.55
CA PRO A 65 -8.47 1.15 -20.38
C PRO A 65 -8.30 0.35 -19.10
N THR A 66 -7.52 0.86 -18.15
CA THR A 66 -7.39 0.21 -16.85
C THR A 66 -8.62 0.50 -15.99
N ARG A 67 -9.27 -0.54 -15.46
CA ARG A 67 -10.38 -0.38 -14.52
C ARG A 67 -9.80 0.02 -13.15
N HIS A 68 -10.33 1.10 -12.58
CA HIS A 68 -10.03 1.56 -11.24
C HIS A 68 -11.30 1.45 -10.39
N ASN A 69 -11.20 0.80 -9.24
CA ASN A 69 -12.30 0.76 -8.27
C ASN A 69 -12.03 1.85 -7.22
N ALA A 70 -12.80 2.93 -7.28
CA ALA A 70 -12.60 4.10 -6.44
C ALA A 70 -12.89 3.82 -4.96
N ASP A 71 -13.89 2.99 -4.66
CA ASP A 71 -14.25 2.69 -3.27
C ASP A 71 -13.17 1.87 -2.57
N LEU A 72 -12.66 0.83 -3.22
CA LEU A 72 -11.49 0.09 -2.72
C LEU A 72 -10.22 0.94 -2.64
N TYR A 73 -10.14 2.04 -3.39
CA TYR A 73 -9.00 2.95 -3.31
C TYR A 73 -9.07 3.87 -2.08
N LYS A 74 -10.28 4.22 -1.61
CA LYS A 74 -10.48 5.02 -0.40
C LYS A 74 -9.87 4.34 0.84
N GLU A 75 -9.87 3.01 0.88
CA GLU A 75 -9.24 2.20 1.95
C GLU A 75 -7.74 2.50 2.15
N ARG A 76 -7.06 3.08 1.15
CA ARG A 76 -5.65 3.53 1.29
C ARG A 76 -5.48 4.59 2.37
N ASN A 77 -6.52 5.39 2.64
CA ASN A 77 -6.51 6.44 3.66
C ASN A 77 -6.17 5.89 5.06
N THR A 78 -6.56 4.65 5.38
CA THR A 78 -6.21 3.99 6.65
C THR A 78 -4.69 3.89 6.81
N VAL A 79 -3.98 3.50 5.75
CA VAL A 79 -2.51 3.40 5.73
C VAL A 79 -1.88 4.80 5.78
N GLU A 80 -2.43 5.77 5.05
CA GLU A 80 -1.92 7.16 5.08
C GLU A 80 -2.04 7.79 6.46
N ARG A 81 -3.17 7.60 7.15
CA ARG A 81 -3.37 8.05 8.53
C ARG A 81 -2.35 7.42 9.47
N LEU A 82 -2.07 6.12 9.34
CA LEU A 82 -1.04 5.46 10.13
C LEU A 82 0.35 6.05 9.86
N ILE A 83 0.73 6.22 8.59
CA ILE A 83 2.01 6.82 8.22
C ILE A 83 2.13 8.24 8.78
N ASN A 84 1.06 9.04 8.75
CA ASN A 84 1.05 10.37 9.36
C ASN A 84 1.23 10.31 10.88
N LYS A 85 0.57 9.37 11.59
CA LYS A 85 0.78 9.15 13.03
C LYS A 85 2.22 8.74 13.37
N LEU A 86 2.85 7.92 12.52
CA LEU A 86 4.25 7.54 12.65
C LEU A 86 5.16 8.77 12.47
N LYS A 87 4.89 9.57 11.45
CA LYS A 87 5.63 10.81 11.12
C LYS A 87 5.43 11.96 12.11
N ALA A 88 4.48 11.85 13.04
CA ALA A 88 4.39 12.80 14.16
C ALA A 88 5.71 12.86 14.95
N TRP A 89 6.50 11.78 14.95
CA TRP A 89 7.88 11.81 15.43
C TRP A 89 8.82 12.31 14.33
N ARG A 90 9.44 13.48 14.58
CA ARG A 90 10.32 14.15 13.63
C ARG A 90 11.51 13.30 13.19
N GLY A 91 12.07 12.49 14.11
CA GLY A 91 13.14 11.54 13.79
C GLY A 91 12.76 10.56 12.67
N ILE A 92 11.52 10.05 12.68
CA ILE A 92 11.00 9.15 11.66
C ILE A 92 10.66 9.91 10.36
N ALA A 93 10.07 11.10 10.48
CA ALA A 93 9.66 11.91 9.33
C ALA A 93 10.86 12.36 8.49
N THR A 94 11.91 12.84 9.15
CA THR A 94 13.11 13.36 8.49
C THR A 94 14.18 12.29 8.28
N ARG A 95 14.03 11.10 8.90
CA ARG A 95 14.99 9.99 8.86
C ARG A 95 16.37 10.40 9.40
N TYR A 96 16.42 10.81 10.67
CA TYR A 96 17.68 11.20 11.32
C TYR A 96 18.62 10.02 11.61
N ASP A 97 18.07 8.81 11.69
CA ASP A 97 18.86 7.59 11.89
C ASP A 97 19.86 7.34 10.75
N LYS A 98 21.12 7.08 11.11
CA LYS A 98 22.19 6.81 10.14
C LYS A 98 22.13 5.41 9.54
N THR A 99 21.64 4.43 10.30
CA THR A 99 21.59 3.03 9.87
C THR A 99 20.15 2.56 9.62
N PRO A 100 19.92 1.67 8.64
CA PRO A 100 18.61 1.08 8.40
C PRO A 100 18.04 0.37 9.64
N GLU A 101 18.90 -0.24 10.46
CA GLU A 101 18.54 -0.97 11.67
C GLU A 101 17.99 -0.01 12.74
N SER A 102 18.67 1.11 12.98
CA SER A 102 18.22 2.14 13.93
C SER A 102 16.89 2.75 13.49
N TYR A 103 16.76 3.07 12.19
CA TYR A 103 15.50 3.58 11.64
C TYR A 103 14.35 2.58 11.82
N LEU A 104 14.60 1.30 11.56
CA LEU A 104 13.61 0.23 11.72
C LEU A 104 13.21 0.06 13.19
N ALA A 105 14.17 0.12 14.13
CA ALA A 105 13.90 0.09 15.56
C ALA A 105 13.00 1.26 15.98
N GLY A 106 13.28 2.48 15.49
CA GLY A 106 12.43 3.65 15.73
C GLY A 106 11.00 3.49 15.20
N LEU A 107 10.84 2.90 14.00
CA LEU A 107 9.53 2.56 13.46
C LEU A 107 8.77 1.56 14.34
N HIS A 108 9.45 0.50 14.81
CA HIS A 108 8.85 -0.50 15.69
C HIS A 108 8.42 0.09 17.04
N LEU A 109 9.27 0.92 17.65
CA LEU A 109 8.95 1.60 18.90
C LEU A 109 7.72 2.49 18.73
N ARG A 110 7.70 3.35 17.71
CA ARG A 110 6.57 4.25 17.47
C ARG A 110 5.29 3.50 17.14
N ALA A 111 5.36 2.44 16.34
CA ALA A 111 4.21 1.60 16.04
C ALA A 111 3.64 0.93 17.31
N SER A 112 4.51 0.43 18.19
CA SER A 112 4.11 -0.18 19.46
C SER A 112 3.38 0.80 20.37
N MET A 113 3.88 2.04 20.48
CA MET A 113 3.20 3.09 21.26
C MET A 113 1.83 3.46 20.68
N ILE A 114 1.70 3.54 19.35
CA ILE A 114 0.39 3.78 18.71
C ILE A 114 -0.58 2.66 19.07
N TRP A 115 -0.13 1.40 19.02
CA TRP A 115 -0.96 0.25 19.34
C TRP A 115 -1.39 0.23 20.80
N ILE A 116 -0.47 0.43 21.76
CA ILE A 116 -0.81 0.49 23.19
C ILE A 116 -1.86 1.56 23.46
N ASN A 117 -1.69 2.76 22.89
CA ASN A 117 -2.67 3.83 23.04
C ASN A 117 -4.05 3.48 22.44
N ASP A 118 -4.10 2.72 21.36
CA ASP A 118 -5.34 2.28 20.73
C ASP A 118 -6.07 1.22 21.59
N LEU A 119 -5.32 0.31 22.21
CA LEU A 119 -5.86 -0.70 23.14
C LEU A 119 -6.43 -0.05 24.40
N LEU A 120 -5.72 0.93 24.97
CA LEU A 120 -6.18 1.62 26.17
C LEU A 120 -7.48 2.38 25.91
N LYS A 121 -7.58 3.08 24.76
CA LYS A 121 -8.81 3.79 24.36
C LYS A 121 -10.01 2.88 24.08
N ALA A 122 -9.79 1.61 23.79
CA ALA A 122 -10.86 0.65 23.56
C ALA A 122 -11.41 0.04 24.86
N THR A 123 -10.77 0.33 25.99
CA THR A 123 -11.14 -0.19 27.32
C THR A 123 -11.99 0.83 28.11
N ASP A 124 -11.96 2.10 27.71
CA ASP A 124 -12.82 3.20 28.20
C ASP A 124 -14.12 3.28 27.39
#